data_AF-A0A534SEX5-F1
#
_entry.id   AF-A0A534SEX5-F1
#
_cell.length_a   1.000
_cell.length_b   1.000
_cell.length_c   1.000
_cell.angle_alpha   90.00
_cell.angle_beta   90.00
_cell.angle_gamma   90.00
#
_symmetry.space_group_name_H-M   'P 1'
#
loop_
_entity.id
_entity.type
_entity.pdbx_description
1 polymer ?
#
loop_
_entity_poly.entity_id
_entity_poly.type
_entity_poly.pdbx_seq_one_letter_code
_entity_poly.pdbx_strand_id
1 'polypeptide(L)'
;MREKSVFVRVLWGLAAGAFMATSVSWFAGMVYREGTLLAPCVALALATATPFLLYEASAKRLVFALITSALLSGLSLVALSLGGQAAGPTVFGLGLVAIAIPVAIDLILQDFGTRLIIPPLFSRGVATAFLAVVLPLSAWTIAHEHYTAVEEDDALIRTVAQNVSPQGDTIVFDQIDPRQKDKLKKHVSVRTLQKTYSLSDAEIESVVEERTVRRESRQQPQSAVVSREQAERLRIVLKLQGAPVPDDIVLVSHRGPVTISELKVPLEKKQPG
;
A
#
# COMPACT_ATOMS: atom_id res chain seq x y z
N MET A 1 0.72 -24.37 -43.75
CA MET A 1 1.81 -23.83 -42.90
C MET A 1 1.60 -22.38 -42.46
N ARG A 2 1.01 -21.50 -43.29
CA ARG A 2 0.77 -20.08 -42.97
C ARG A 2 -0.21 -19.84 -41.80
N GLU A 3 -1.27 -20.65 -41.67
CA GLU A 3 -2.24 -20.51 -40.57
C GLU A 3 -1.66 -20.89 -39.21
N LYS A 4 -0.82 -21.94 -39.14
CA LYS A 4 -0.15 -22.35 -37.91
C LYS A 4 0.77 -21.24 -37.37
N SER A 5 1.48 -20.50 -38.24
CA SER A 5 2.36 -19.40 -37.80
C SER A 5 1.58 -18.17 -37.33
N VAL A 6 0.41 -17.92 -37.90
CA VAL A 6 -0.49 -16.84 -37.45
C VAL A 6 -1.07 -17.15 -36.08
N PHE A 7 -1.60 -18.37 -35.88
CA PHE A 7 -2.16 -18.80 -34.60
C PHE A 7 -1.13 -18.72 -33.47
N VAL A 8 0.09 -19.20 -33.71
CA VAL A 8 1.20 -19.14 -32.74
C VAL A 8 1.53 -17.70 -32.36
N ARG A 9 1.59 -16.77 -33.31
CA ARG A 9 1.87 -15.34 -33.04
C ARG A 9 0.78 -14.68 -32.21
N VAL A 10 -0.48 -15.02 -32.45
CA VAL A 10 -1.60 -14.49 -31.67
C VAL A 10 -1.58 -15.06 -30.25
N LEU A 11 -1.38 -16.37 -30.10
CA LEU A 11 -1.34 -17.03 -28.80
C LEU A 11 -0.22 -16.48 -27.90
N TRP A 12 0.99 -16.32 -28.45
CA TRP A 12 2.09 -15.69 -27.71
C TRP A 12 1.81 -14.22 -27.39
N GLY A 13 1.13 -13.50 -28.27
CA GLY A 13 0.68 -12.14 -27.99
C GLY A 13 -0.29 -12.10 -26.81
N LEU A 14 -1.29 -12.97 -26.79
CA LEU A 14 -2.26 -13.06 -25.70
C LEU A 14 -1.59 -13.41 -24.37
N ALA A 15 -0.70 -14.41 -24.37
CA ALA A 15 0.03 -14.81 -23.17
C ALA A 15 0.90 -13.66 -22.62
N ALA A 16 1.63 -12.96 -23.49
CA ALA A 16 2.44 -11.81 -23.10
C ALA A 16 1.58 -10.67 -22.55
N GLY A 17 0.45 -10.35 -23.18
CA GLY A 17 -0.48 -9.32 -22.70
C GLY A 17 -1.06 -9.65 -21.32
N ALA A 18 -1.49 -10.89 -21.11
CA ALA A 18 -2.03 -11.35 -19.82
C ALA A 18 -0.97 -11.33 -18.70
N PHE A 19 0.27 -11.72 -19.02
CA PHE A 19 1.40 -11.65 -18.08
C PHE A 19 1.67 -10.20 -17.65
N MET A 20 1.79 -9.28 -18.61
CA MET A 20 2.01 -7.86 -18.34
C MET A 20 0.87 -7.25 -17.51
N ALA A 21 -0.38 -7.58 -17.83
CA ALA A 21 -1.54 -7.13 -17.09
C ALA A 21 -1.54 -7.61 -15.64
N THR A 22 -1.13 -8.85 -15.40
CA THR A 22 -1.00 -9.41 -14.05
C THR A 22 0.00 -8.61 -13.21
N SER A 23 1.19 -8.32 -13.75
CA SER A 23 2.20 -7.52 -13.05
C SER A 23 1.69 -6.13 -12.68
N VAL A 24 1.05 -5.43 -13.63
CA VAL A 24 0.50 -4.08 -13.41
C VAL A 24 -0.64 -4.10 -12.38
N SER A 25 -1.51 -5.12 -12.42
CA SER A 25 -2.66 -5.21 -11.52
C SER A 25 -2.27 -5.50 -10.07
N TRP A 26 -1.26 -6.34 -9.86
CA TRP A 26 -0.68 -6.58 -8.53
C TRP A 26 -0.01 -5.33 -7.98
N PHE A 27 0.73 -4.61 -8.83
CA PHE A 27 1.31 -3.33 -8.46
C PHE A 27 0.25 -2.30 -8.06
N ALA A 28 -0.87 -2.22 -8.79
CA ALA A 28 -1.97 -1.33 -8.43
C ALA A 28 -2.55 -1.63 -7.03
N GLY A 29 -2.74 -2.91 -6.67
CA GLY A 29 -3.17 -3.31 -5.33
C GLY A 29 -2.17 -2.91 -4.25
N MET A 30 -0.87 -3.12 -4.48
CA MET A 30 0.19 -2.73 -3.55
C MET A 30 0.28 -1.21 -3.35
N VAL A 31 0.23 -0.43 -4.43
CA VAL A 31 0.24 1.05 -4.34
C VAL A 31 -1.00 1.55 -3.58
N TYR A 32 -2.15 0.92 -3.79
CA TYR A 32 -3.36 1.21 -3.02
C TYR A 32 -3.16 0.94 -1.53
N ARG A 33 -2.62 -0.23 -1.18
CA ARG A 33 -2.33 -0.64 0.21
C ARG A 33 -1.40 0.33 0.94
N GLU A 34 -0.36 0.83 0.26
CA GLU A 34 0.64 1.74 0.86
C GLU A 34 0.15 3.19 1.02
N GLY A 35 -0.90 3.58 0.29
CA GLY A 35 -1.50 4.91 0.33
C GLY A 35 -0.68 6.00 -0.39
N THR A 36 0.38 5.62 -1.11
CA THR A 36 1.33 6.51 -1.81
C THR A 36 1.12 6.44 -3.32
N LEU A 37 0.05 7.05 -3.83
CA LEU A 37 -0.36 6.92 -5.24
C LEU A 37 0.48 7.76 -6.22
N LEU A 38 0.98 8.92 -5.81
CA LEU A 38 1.46 9.93 -6.76
C LEU A 38 2.77 9.55 -7.46
N ALA A 39 3.85 9.24 -6.72
CA ALA A 39 5.14 8.91 -7.31
C ALA A 39 5.10 7.63 -8.18
N PRO A 40 4.48 6.53 -7.74
CA PRO A 40 4.28 5.32 -8.56
C PRO A 40 3.51 5.58 -9.85
N CYS A 41 2.39 6.32 -9.79
CA CYS A 41 1.60 6.62 -10.98
C CYS A 41 2.36 7.50 -11.97
N VAL A 42 3.08 8.53 -11.49
CA VAL A 42 3.90 9.40 -12.35
C VAL A 42 5.02 8.60 -13.02
N ALA A 43 5.73 7.75 -12.27
CA ALA A 43 6.79 6.91 -12.83
C ALA A 43 6.25 5.95 -13.90
N LEU A 44 5.08 5.34 -13.65
CA LEU A 44 4.42 4.47 -14.62
C LEU A 44 4.00 5.22 -15.89
N ALA A 45 3.45 6.42 -15.75
CA ALA A 45 3.08 7.26 -16.88
C ALA A 45 4.32 7.67 -17.71
N LEU A 46 5.42 8.05 -17.07
CA LEU A 46 6.66 8.41 -17.75
C LEU A 46 7.30 7.21 -18.46
N ALA A 47 7.36 6.06 -17.79
CA ALA A 47 7.90 4.83 -18.37
C ALA A 47 7.10 4.38 -19.59
N THR A 48 5.76 4.43 -19.52
CA THR A 48 4.88 4.06 -20.63
C THR A 48 4.89 5.06 -21.77
N ALA A 49 5.06 6.36 -21.49
CA ALA A 49 5.14 7.40 -22.52
C ALA A 49 6.45 7.33 -23.32
N THR A 50 7.55 6.91 -22.69
CA THR A 50 8.88 6.95 -23.31
C THR A 50 8.98 6.18 -24.63
N PRO A 51 8.45 4.95 -24.77
CA PRO A 51 8.42 4.24 -26.06
C PRO A 51 7.67 4.96 -27.18
N PHE A 52 6.68 5.79 -26.88
CA PHE A 52 5.98 6.59 -27.89
C PHE A 52 6.83 7.73 -28.45
N LEU A 53 7.81 8.20 -27.67
CA LEU A 53 8.79 9.20 -28.10
C LEU A 53 9.96 8.57 -28.86
N LEU A 54 10.39 7.37 -28.48
CA LEU A 54 11.60 6.73 -29.01
C LEU A 54 11.39 5.93 -30.30
N TYR A 55 10.21 5.37 -30.53
CA TYR A 55 9.94 4.51 -31.68
C TYR A 55 8.98 5.16 -32.66
N GLU A 56 9.03 4.80 -33.94
CA GLU A 56 8.07 5.26 -34.96
C GLU A 56 6.93 4.26 -35.21
N ALA A 57 7.26 2.97 -35.25
CA ALA A 57 6.30 1.92 -35.57
C ALA A 57 5.27 1.71 -34.44
N SER A 58 3.98 1.83 -34.75
CA SER A 58 2.88 1.74 -33.79
C SER A 58 2.85 0.43 -32.99
N ALA A 59 3.08 -0.71 -33.65
CA ALA A 59 3.13 -2.01 -32.98
C ALA A 59 4.30 -2.10 -31.98
N LYS A 60 5.43 -1.47 -32.31
CA LYS A 60 6.63 -1.44 -31.45
C LYS A 60 6.42 -0.53 -30.25
N ARG A 61 5.91 0.68 -30.48
CA ARG A 61 5.52 1.64 -29.41
C ARG A 61 4.64 0.98 -28.36
N LEU A 62 3.56 0.33 -28.80
CA LEU A 62 2.58 -0.29 -27.90
C LEU A 62 3.20 -1.43 -27.08
N VAL A 63 3.88 -2.38 -27.73
CA VAL A 63 4.44 -3.53 -27.01
C VAL A 63 5.55 -3.09 -26.06
N PHE A 64 6.40 -2.14 -26.45
CA PHE A 64 7.45 -1.63 -25.56
C PHE A 64 6.86 -0.83 -24.40
N ALA A 65 5.80 -0.04 -24.62
CA ALA A 65 5.09 0.63 -23.53
C ALA A 65 4.54 -0.39 -22.51
N LEU A 66 3.93 -1.48 -22.97
CA LEU A 66 3.43 -2.53 -22.07
C LEU A 66 4.57 -3.28 -21.36
N ILE A 67 5.68 -3.58 -22.06
CA ILE A 67 6.87 -4.18 -21.43
C ILE A 67 7.45 -3.26 -20.35
N THR A 68 7.66 -1.97 -20.63
CA THR A 68 8.18 -1.01 -19.64
C THR A 68 7.25 -0.90 -18.43
N SER A 69 5.92 -0.92 -18.64
CA SER A 69 4.94 -0.91 -17.54
C SER A 69 5.03 -2.16 -16.66
N ALA A 70 5.16 -3.34 -17.28
CA ALA A 70 5.26 -4.61 -16.59
C ALA A 70 6.59 -4.76 -15.86
N LEU A 71 7.69 -4.31 -16.48
CA LEU A 71 9.02 -4.29 -15.86
C LEU A 71 9.04 -3.37 -14.65
N LEU A 72 8.54 -2.13 -14.76
CA LEU A 72 8.46 -1.23 -13.62
C LEU A 72 7.63 -1.85 -12.49
N SER A 73 6.44 -2.35 -12.83
CA SER A 73 5.53 -2.98 -11.87
C SER A 73 6.19 -4.18 -11.17
N GLY A 74 6.80 -5.08 -11.94
CA GLY A 74 7.49 -6.26 -11.41
C GLY A 74 8.71 -5.92 -10.56
N LEU A 75 9.54 -4.99 -11.02
CA LEU A 75 10.71 -4.52 -10.27
C LEU A 75 10.31 -3.83 -8.96
N SER A 76 9.24 -3.04 -8.97
CA SER A 76 8.71 -2.43 -7.75
C SER A 76 8.17 -3.48 -6.77
N LEU A 77 7.45 -4.50 -7.26
CA LEU A 77 6.99 -5.61 -6.41
C LEU A 77 8.16 -6.34 -5.76
N VAL A 78 9.23 -6.62 -6.51
CA VAL A 78 10.45 -7.26 -5.98
C VAL A 78 11.12 -6.37 -4.93
N ALA A 79 11.29 -5.07 -5.22
CA ALA A 79 11.90 -4.13 -4.28
C ALA A 79 11.13 -4.04 -2.95
N LEU A 80 9.79 -4.05 -3.01
CA LEU A 80 8.92 -4.05 -1.84
C LEU A 80 9.02 -5.37 -1.06
N SER A 81 9.08 -6.51 -1.75
CA SER A 81 9.20 -7.83 -1.10
C SER A 81 10.51 -8.00 -0.32
N LEU A 82 11.56 -7.26 -0.70
CA LEU A 82 12.86 -7.27 -0.04
C LEU A 82 12.94 -6.29 1.15
N GLY A 83 11.81 -5.72 1.58
CA GLY A 83 11.75 -4.77 2.69
C GLY A 83 12.12 -3.33 2.30
N GLY A 84 12.20 -3.03 1.01
CA GLY A 84 12.38 -1.67 0.52
C GLY A 84 11.12 -0.83 0.71
N GLN A 85 11.26 0.46 1.02
CA GLN A 85 10.15 1.42 0.94
C GLN A 85 10.03 1.92 -0.51
N ALA A 86 8.80 2.05 -1.03
CA ALA A 86 8.51 2.75 -2.28
C ALA A 86 8.70 4.28 -2.14
N ALA A 87 9.89 4.71 -1.77
CA ALA A 87 10.27 6.11 -1.77
C ALA A 87 10.43 6.61 -3.21
N GLY A 88 10.14 7.90 -3.44
CA GLY A 88 10.20 8.54 -4.76
C GLY A 88 11.49 8.26 -5.54
N PRO A 89 12.70 8.36 -4.94
CA PRO A 89 13.96 8.05 -5.63
C PRO A 89 14.09 6.60 -6.07
N THR A 90 13.64 5.65 -5.24
CA THR A 90 13.65 4.22 -5.56
C THR A 90 12.75 3.93 -6.76
N VAL A 91 11.51 4.44 -6.71
CA VAL A 91 10.52 4.27 -7.80
C VAL A 91 11.02 4.90 -9.10
N PHE A 92 11.66 6.07 -9.03
CA PHE A 92 12.25 6.73 -10.19
C PHE A 92 13.41 5.91 -10.79
N GLY A 93 14.33 5.40 -9.96
CA GLY A 93 15.43 4.55 -10.38
C GLY A 93 14.95 3.26 -11.07
N LEU A 94 13.93 2.61 -10.51
CA LEU A 94 13.30 1.44 -11.13
C LEU A 94 12.64 1.80 -12.47
N GLY A 95 12.04 2.99 -12.58
CA GLY A 95 11.49 3.52 -13.83
C GLY A 95 12.54 3.63 -14.93
N LEU A 96 13.71 4.20 -14.60
CA LEU A 96 14.83 4.28 -15.55
C LEU A 96 15.32 2.91 -16.00
N VAL A 97 15.47 1.95 -15.09
CA VAL A 97 15.87 0.58 -15.41
C VAL A 97 14.83 -0.09 -16.31
N ALA A 98 13.54 0.07 -16.01
CA ALA A 98 12.44 -0.50 -16.79
C ALA A 98 12.41 0.03 -18.23
N ILE A 99 12.78 1.30 -18.45
CA ILE A 99 12.94 1.90 -19.78
C ILE A 99 14.22 1.42 -20.46
N ALA A 100 15.33 1.40 -19.72
CA ALA A 100 16.65 1.10 -20.26
C ALA A 100 16.75 -0.33 -20.81
N ILE A 101 16.13 -1.31 -20.15
CA ILE A 101 16.22 -2.73 -20.56
C ILE A 101 15.70 -2.95 -21.99
N PRO A 102 14.44 -2.60 -22.34
CA PRO A 102 13.94 -2.80 -23.70
C PRO A 102 14.72 -1.99 -24.74
N VAL A 103 15.11 -0.75 -24.40
CA VAL A 103 15.89 0.11 -25.30
C VAL A 103 17.26 -0.48 -25.58
N ALA A 104 17.98 -0.93 -24.54
CA ALA A 104 19.29 -1.56 -24.67
C ALA A 104 19.22 -2.86 -25.48
N ILE A 105 18.22 -3.71 -25.24
CA ILE A 105 18.01 -4.93 -26.03
C ILE A 105 17.82 -4.59 -27.51
N ASP A 106 17.00 -3.58 -27.80
CA ASP A 106 16.75 -3.16 -29.18
C ASP A 106 17.98 -2.59 -29.86
N LEU A 107 18.79 -1.79 -29.15
CA LEU A 107 20.05 -1.24 -29.65
C LEU A 107 21.07 -2.36 -29.91
N ILE A 108 21.23 -3.30 -28.99
CA ILE A 108 22.12 -4.46 -29.15
C ILE A 108 21.72 -5.27 -30.38
N LEU A 109 20.43 -5.52 -30.59
CA LEU A 109 19.96 -6.24 -31.78
C LEU A 109 20.29 -5.48 -33.07
N GLN A 110 20.13 -4.15 -33.07
CA GLN A 110 20.49 -3.30 -34.20
C GLN A 110 21.99 -3.35 -34.52
N ASP A 111 22.85 -3.38 -33.50
CA ASP A 111 24.30 -3.54 -33.66
C ASP A 111 24.67 -4.89 -34.28
N PHE A 112 23.93 -5.95 -33.97
CA PHE A 112 24.04 -7.25 -34.64
C PHE A 112 23.39 -7.31 -36.03
N GLY A 113 23.01 -6.16 -36.61
CA GLY A 113 22.36 -6.06 -37.91
C GLY A 113 20.93 -6.63 -37.94
N THR A 114 20.38 -6.97 -36.78
CA THR A 114 19.05 -7.60 -36.66
C THR A 114 18.04 -6.56 -36.20
N ARG A 115 16.94 -6.39 -36.93
CA ARG A 115 15.86 -5.49 -36.51
C ARG A 115 14.81 -6.26 -35.74
N LEU A 116 14.46 -5.79 -34.53
CA LEU A 116 13.32 -6.32 -33.80
C LEU A 116 12.02 -5.90 -34.50
N ILE A 117 11.44 -6.81 -35.28
CA ILE A 117 10.18 -6.61 -35.99
C ILE A 117 9.06 -7.22 -35.15
N ILE A 118 8.15 -6.37 -34.66
CA ILE A 118 6.96 -6.82 -33.94
C ILE A 118 5.82 -7.02 -34.94
N PRO A 119 5.33 -8.25 -35.13
CA PRO A 119 4.21 -8.51 -36.03
C PRO A 119 2.94 -7.77 -35.55
N PRO A 120 2.17 -7.14 -36.45
CA PRO A 120 0.92 -6.45 -36.06
C PRO A 120 -0.08 -7.34 -35.34
N LEU A 121 -0.19 -8.61 -35.74
CA LEU A 121 -1.08 -9.59 -35.12
C LEU A 121 -0.65 -9.96 -33.69
N PHE A 122 0.66 -10.01 -33.43
CA PHE A 122 1.19 -10.20 -32.08
C PHE A 122 0.83 -8.99 -31.21
N SER A 123 1.12 -7.77 -31.69
CA SER A 123 0.81 -6.53 -30.97
C SER A 123 -0.69 -6.38 -30.64
N ARG A 124 -1.58 -6.75 -31.58
CA ARG A 124 -3.02 -6.79 -31.33
C ARG A 124 -3.37 -7.82 -30.25
N GLY A 125 -2.82 -9.04 -30.31
CA GLY A 125 -3.03 -10.05 -29.27
C GLY A 125 -2.60 -9.56 -27.89
N VAL A 126 -1.42 -8.92 -27.80
CA VAL A 126 -0.93 -8.32 -26.54
C VAL A 126 -1.90 -7.25 -26.04
N ALA A 127 -2.28 -6.29 -26.88
CA ALA A 127 -3.17 -5.20 -26.49
C ALA A 127 -4.53 -5.72 -25.99
N THR A 128 -5.14 -6.66 -26.73
CA THR A 128 -6.45 -7.22 -26.38
C THR A 128 -6.41 -7.97 -25.06
N ALA A 129 -5.43 -8.87 -24.88
CA ALA A 129 -5.30 -9.61 -23.62
C ALA A 129 -4.96 -8.69 -22.46
N PHE A 130 -4.08 -7.71 -22.68
CA PHE A 130 -3.73 -6.76 -21.64
C PHE A 130 -4.95 -5.99 -21.15
N LEU A 131 -5.73 -5.39 -22.06
CA LEU A 131 -6.92 -4.62 -21.68
C LEU A 131 -8.02 -5.51 -21.06
N ALA A 132 -8.21 -6.72 -21.58
CA ALA A 132 -9.19 -7.66 -21.05
C ALA A 132 -8.87 -8.14 -19.64
N VAL A 133 -7.60 -8.15 -19.24
CA VAL A 133 -7.16 -8.64 -17.93
C VAL A 133 -6.89 -7.50 -16.95
N VAL A 134 -6.23 -6.41 -17.39
CA VAL A 134 -5.71 -5.38 -16.47
C VAL A 134 -6.82 -4.69 -15.70
N LEU A 135 -7.94 -4.35 -16.32
CA LEU A 135 -9.04 -3.66 -15.67
C LEU A 135 -9.74 -4.53 -14.62
N PRO A 136 -10.28 -5.73 -14.96
CA PRO A 136 -10.95 -6.55 -13.96
C PRO A 136 -9.99 -7.02 -12.87
N LEU A 137 -8.74 -7.34 -13.21
CA LEU A 137 -7.77 -7.80 -12.24
C LEU A 137 -7.30 -6.68 -11.32
N SER A 138 -7.07 -5.46 -11.83
CA SER A 138 -6.76 -4.30 -10.97
C SER A 138 -7.93 -3.94 -10.07
N ALA A 139 -9.17 -3.99 -10.58
CA ALA A 139 -10.34 -3.76 -9.76
C ALA A 139 -10.47 -4.80 -8.65
N TRP A 140 -10.22 -6.08 -8.96
CA TRP A 140 -10.20 -7.16 -7.98
C TRP A 140 -9.11 -6.96 -6.92
N THR A 141 -7.86 -6.69 -7.32
CA THR A 141 -6.75 -6.53 -6.36
C THR A 141 -6.96 -5.33 -5.46
N ILE A 142 -7.42 -4.20 -6.00
CA ILE A 142 -7.77 -3.01 -5.21
C ILE A 142 -8.93 -3.33 -4.26
N ALA A 143 -9.99 -3.99 -4.73
CA ALA A 143 -11.12 -4.35 -3.88
C ALA A 143 -10.71 -5.29 -2.75
N HIS A 144 -9.89 -6.31 -3.05
CA HIS A 144 -9.38 -7.23 -2.05
C HIS A 144 -8.57 -6.52 -0.97
N GLU A 145 -7.60 -5.69 -1.38
CA GLU A 145 -6.78 -4.88 -0.45
C GLU A 145 -7.64 -3.87 0.32
N HIS A 146 -8.69 -3.31 -0.29
CA HIS A 146 -9.64 -2.44 0.38
C HIS A 146 -10.42 -3.18 1.48
N TYR A 147 -10.98 -4.36 1.20
CA TYR A 147 -11.72 -5.13 2.21
C TYR A 147 -10.82 -5.54 3.37
N THR A 148 -9.60 -6.01 3.10
CA THR A 148 -8.64 -6.36 4.15
C THR A 148 -8.24 -5.12 4.97
N ALA A 149 -8.05 -3.97 4.31
CA ALA A 149 -7.75 -2.73 5.01
C ALA A 149 -8.92 -2.25 5.89
N VAL A 150 -10.17 -2.35 5.42
CA VAL A 150 -11.37 -2.03 6.21
C VAL A 150 -11.41 -2.90 7.46
N GLU A 151 -11.20 -4.22 7.34
CA GLU A 151 -11.25 -5.15 8.46
C GLU A 151 -10.13 -4.89 9.49
N GLU A 152 -8.90 -4.66 9.03
CA GLU A 152 -7.76 -4.30 9.89
C GLU A 152 -7.99 -2.96 10.60
N ASP A 153 -8.44 -1.95 9.87
CA ASP A 153 -8.60 -0.59 10.39
C ASP A 153 -9.84 -0.49 11.30
N ASP A 154 -10.92 -1.24 11.03
CA ASP A 154 -12.08 -1.36 11.94
C ASP A 154 -11.71 -2.01 13.26
N ALA A 155 -10.91 -3.09 13.22
CA ALA A 155 -10.41 -3.72 14.43
C ALA A 155 -9.52 -2.76 15.23
N LEU A 156 -8.63 -2.04 14.55
CA LEU A 156 -7.77 -1.03 15.16
C LEU A 156 -8.59 0.10 15.80
N ILE A 157 -9.55 0.69 15.07
CA ILE A 157 -10.40 1.76 15.57
C ILE A 157 -11.21 1.29 16.77
N ARG A 158 -11.77 0.07 16.76
CA ARG A 158 -12.50 -0.47 17.91
C ARG A 158 -11.62 -0.66 19.14
N THR A 159 -10.41 -1.20 18.99
CA THR A 159 -9.46 -1.37 20.10
C THR A 159 -9.04 -0.02 20.68
N VAL A 160 -8.80 0.98 19.82
CA VAL A 160 -8.44 2.32 20.25
C VAL A 160 -9.61 3.04 20.90
N ALA A 161 -10.82 2.93 20.34
CA ALA A 161 -12.06 3.50 20.87
C ALA A 161 -12.36 3.04 22.30
N GLN A 162 -12.04 1.79 22.64
CA GLN A 162 -12.25 1.24 23.98
C GLN A 162 -11.33 1.86 25.05
N ASN A 163 -10.23 2.49 24.64
CA ASN A 163 -9.25 3.07 25.55
C ASN A 163 -9.14 4.60 25.42
N VAL A 164 -10.18 5.24 24.87
CA VAL A 164 -10.25 6.71 24.79
C VAL A 164 -10.78 7.25 26.11
N SER A 165 -10.07 8.22 26.69
CA SER A 165 -10.57 8.99 27.82
C SER A 165 -10.37 10.49 27.62
N PRO A 166 -11.38 11.32 27.94
CA PRO A 166 -11.19 12.76 27.99
C PRO A 166 -10.39 13.14 29.25
N GLN A 167 -9.33 13.95 29.08
CA GLN A 167 -8.56 14.52 30.20
C GLN A 167 -8.40 16.04 30.01
N GLY A 168 -9.24 16.81 30.71
CA GLY A 168 -9.21 18.27 30.64
C GLY A 168 -9.52 18.78 29.24
N ASP A 169 -8.53 19.40 28.60
CA ASP A 169 -8.55 19.92 27.22
C ASP A 169 -7.92 18.96 26.19
N THR A 170 -7.58 17.75 26.61
CA THR A 170 -6.93 16.73 25.78
C THR A 170 -7.77 15.47 25.65
N ILE A 171 -7.59 14.76 24.53
CA ILE A 171 -8.09 13.40 24.33
C ILE A 171 -6.91 12.47 24.48
N VAL A 172 -7.02 11.51 25.39
CA VAL A 172 -5.97 10.54 25.69
C VAL A 172 -6.42 9.17 25.21
N PHE A 173 -5.54 8.53 24.44
CA PHE A 173 -5.66 7.13 24.07
C PHE A 173 -4.67 6.32 24.90
N ASP A 174 -5.15 5.54 25.87
CA ASP A 174 -4.32 4.75 26.77
C ASP A 174 -4.16 3.29 26.28
N GLN A 175 -3.17 2.57 26.80
CA GLN A 175 -2.96 1.13 26.57
C GLN A 175 -2.78 0.71 25.09
N ILE A 176 -2.17 1.56 24.26
CA ILE A 176 -1.92 1.24 22.85
C ILE A 176 -0.70 0.32 22.74
N ASP A 177 -0.79 -0.72 21.91
CA ASP A 177 0.35 -1.59 21.57
C ASP A 177 1.42 -0.80 20.79
N PRO A 178 2.69 -0.75 21.22
CA PRO A 178 3.76 -0.05 20.52
C PRO A 178 3.93 -0.49 19.06
N ARG A 179 3.55 -1.71 18.69
CA ARG A 179 3.58 -2.21 17.31
C ARG A 179 2.57 -1.51 16.39
N GLN A 180 1.54 -0.87 16.94
CA GLN A 180 0.48 -0.19 16.19
C GLN A 180 0.76 1.32 16.01
N LYS A 181 1.83 1.84 16.63
CA LYS A 181 2.21 3.26 16.64
C LYS A 181 2.26 3.88 15.24
N ASP A 182 2.99 3.25 14.32
CA ASP A 182 3.21 3.81 12.99
C ASP A 182 1.93 3.75 12.13
N LYS A 183 1.13 2.69 12.29
CA LYS A 183 -0.19 2.59 11.65
C LYS A 183 -1.14 3.68 12.16
N LEU A 184 -1.17 3.93 13.47
CA LEU A 184 -2.02 4.96 14.07
C LEU A 184 -1.64 6.37 13.62
N LYS A 185 -0.34 6.68 13.61
CA LYS A 185 0.14 7.98 13.12
C LYS A 185 -0.20 8.22 11.66
N LYS A 186 -0.01 7.20 10.83
CA LYS A 186 -0.12 7.32 9.37
C LYS A 186 -1.58 7.29 8.90
N HIS A 187 -2.46 6.55 9.58
CA HIS A 187 -3.79 6.24 9.04
C HIS A 187 -4.95 6.72 9.91
N VAL A 188 -4.76 7.13 11.17
CA VAL A 188 -5.89 7.50 12.03
C VAL A 188 -5.89 9.00 12.33
N SER A 189 -7.08 9.58 12.22
CA SER A 189 -7.35 10.99 12.52
C SER A 189 -8.60 11.11 13.37
N VAL A 190 -8.66 12.16 14.18
CA VAL A 190 -9.80 12.47 15.06
C VAL A 190 -10.53 13.65 14.48
N ARG A 191 -11.78 13.45 14.05
CA ARG A 191 -12.66 14.52 13.58
C ARG A 191 -13.58 14.96 14.72
N THR A 192 -13.49 16.23 15.08
CA THR A 192 -14.48 16.92 15.92
C THR A 192 -15.44 17.74 15.04
N LEU A 193 -16.48 18.33 15.62
CA LEU A 193 -17.43 19.21 14.90
C LEU A 193 -16.76 20.39 14.19
N GLN A 194 -15.57 20.81 14.63
CA GLN A 194 -14.90 22.02 14.16
C GLN A 194 -13.68 21.71 13.27
N LYS A 195 -12.98 20.59 13.50
CA LYS A 195 -11.71 20.31 12.82
C LYS A 195 -11.36 18.82 12.83
N THR A 196 -10.61 18.39 11.82
CA THR A 196 -9.94 17.09 11.79
C THR A 196 -8.51 17.25 12.28
N TYR A 197 -8.13 16.49 13.30
CA TYR A 197 -6.80 16.46 13.88
C TYR A 197 -6.10 15.15 13.51
N SER A 198 -4.91 15.23 12.93
CA SER A 198 -4.11 14.03 12.63
C SER A 198 -3.44 13.52 13.89
N LEU A 199 -3.43 12.20 14.11
CA LEU A 199 -2.63 11.60 15.20
C LEU A 199 -1.12 11.66 14.93
N SER A 200 -0.71 12.05 13.72
CA SER A 200 0.70 12.37 13.43
C SER A 200 1.23 13.51 14.31
N ASP A 201 0.37 14.46 14.69
CA ASP A 201 0.72 15.66 15.47
C ASP A 201 0.52 15.45 16.99
N ALA A 202 0.10 14.24 17.40
CA ALA A 202 -0.15 13.92 18.80
C ALA A 202 1.15 13.61 19.57
N GLU A 203 1.17 13.98 20.85
CA GLU A 203 2.28 13.71 21.77
C GLU A 203 2.19 12.24 22.22
N ILE A 204 3.28 11.46 22.07
CA ILE A 204 3.31 10.04 22.42
C ILE A 204 4.17 9.85 23.66
N GLU A 205 3.55 9.41 24.73
CA GLU A 205 4.18 9.00 25.97
C GLU A 205 4.33 7.47 25.98
N SER A 206 5.54 6.95 26.17
CA SER A 206 5.76 5.52 26.43
C SER A 206 5.58 5.24 27.91
N VAL A 207 4.55 4.48 28.27
CA VAL A 207 4.27 4.04 29.64
C VAL A 207 4.72 2.58 29.79
N VAL A 208 5.80 2.36 30.53
CA VAL A 208 6.27 1.01 30.87
C VAL A 208 5.47 0.51 32.07
N GLU A 209 4.53 -0.41 31.86
CA GLU A 209 3.82 -1.09 32.94
C GLU A 209 4.59 -2.36 33.35
N GLU A 210 5.10 -2.40 34.58
CA GLU A 210 5.66 -3.62 35.15
C GLU A 210 4.54 -4.50 35.70
N ARG A 211 4.35 -5.71 35.14
CA ARG A 211 3.45 -6.73 35.71
C ARG A 211 4.25 -7.88 36.30
N THR A 212 3.88 -8.28 37.51
CA THR A 212 4.31 -9.56 38.11
C THR A 212 3.37 -10.67 37.63
N VAL A 213 3.88 -11.55 36.76
CA VAL A 213 3.11 -12.69 36.26
C VAL A 213 3.52 -13.92 37.06
N ARG A 214 2.55 -14.52 37.76
CA ARG A 214 2.73 -15.79 38.47
C ARG A 214 2.47 -16.92 37.49
N ARG A 215 3.54 -17.59 37.01
CA ARG A 215 3.41 -18.82 36.22
C ARG A 215 3.34 -20.02 37.18
N GLU A 216 2.24 -20.75 37.14
CA GLU A 216 2.17 -22.09 37.72
C GLU A 216 2.78 -23.10 36.75
N SER A 217 3.89 -23.72 37.16
CA SER A 217 4.53 -24.78 36.40
C SER A 217 3.83 -26.11 36.70
N ARG A 218 3.32 -26.79 35.67
CA ARG A 218 2.69 -28.13 35.79
C ARG A 218 3.62 -29.23 36.29
N GLN A 219 4.93 -29.00 36.37
CA GLN A 219 5.92 -30.00 36.76
C GLN A 219 6.31 -29.97 38.24
N GLN A 220 5.97 -28.93 39.01
CA GLN A 220 6.27 -28.84 40.44
C GLN A 220 5.24 -27.95 41.16
N PRO A 221 4.33 -28.52 41.99
CA PRO A 221 3.23 -27.77 42.62
C PRO A 221 3.62 -26.71 43.66
N GLN A 222 4.92 -26.48 43.91
CA GLN A 222 5.39 -25.62 45.00
C GLN A 222 6.36 -24.50 44.58
N SER A 223 6.72 -24.38 43.29
CA SER A 223 7.56 -23.25 42.82
C SER A 223 6.73 -22.28 41.98
N ALA A 224 6.17 -21.26 42.65
CA ALA A 224 5.63 -20.09 41.95
C ALA A 224 6.79 -19.27 41.38
N VAL A 225 7.08 -19.42 40.09
CA VAL A 225 8.04 -18.55 39.41
C VAL A 225 7.33 -17.22 39.16
N VAL A 226 7.65 -16.22 39.98
CA VAL A 226 7.24 -14.83 39.77
C VAL A 226 8.17 -14.24 38.71
N SER A 227 7.70 -14.19 37.47
CA SER A 227 8.43 -13.50 36.40
C SER A 227 7.96 -12.06 36.33
N ARG A 228 8.90 -11.10 36.34
CA ARG A 228 8.59 -9.70 36.01
C ARG A 228 8.49 -9.62 34.49
N GLU A 229 7.30 -9.35 33.97
CA GLU A 229 7.09 -9.03 32.56
C GLU A 229 6.90 -7.50 32.46
N GLN A 230 7.83 -6.83 31.78
CA GLN A 230 7.70 -5.43 31.42
C GLN A 230 6.85 -5.35 30.14
N ALA A 231 5.66 -4.78 30.26
CA ALA A 231 4.80 -4.50 29.11
C ALA A 231 4.90 -3.01 28.78
N GLU A 232 5.61 -2.69 27.71
CA GLU A 232 5.63 -1.34 27.16
C GLU A 232 4.27 -1.04 26.52
N ARG A 233 3.60 0.01 26.98
CA ARG A 233 2.32 0.49 26.46
C ARG A 233 2.49 1.95 26.06
N LEU A 234 1.83 2.33 24.97
CA LEU A 234 1.84 3.71 24.52
C LEU A 234 0.59 4.44 24.99
N ARG A 235 0.79 5.72 25.29
CA ARG A 235 -0.22 6.69 25.60
C ARG A 235 -0.12 7.82 24.59
N ILE A 236 -1.18 8.07 23.83
CA ILE A 236 -1.22 9.13 22.82
C ILE A 236 -2.09 10.27 23.35
N VAL A 237 -1.52 11.46 23.46
CA VAL A 237 -2.17 12.66 23.96
C VAL A 237 -2.40 13.62 22.81
N LEU A 238 -3.67 13.87 22.48
CA LEU A 238 -4.08 14.82 21.46
C LEU A 238 -4.54 16.13 22.13
N LYS A 239 -3.80 17.21 21.89
CA LYS A 239 -4.15 18.56 22.36
C LYS A 239 -5.11 19.23 21.39
N LEU A 240 -6.30 19.64 21.87
CA LEU A 240 -7.35 20.23 21.04
C LEU A 240 -7.14 21.71 20.67
N GLN A 241 -5.93 22.25 20.82
CA GLN A 241 -5.54 23.63 20.44
C GLN A 241 -6.54 24.70 20.94
N GLY A 242 -7.03 24.56 22.18
CA GLY A 242 -7.96 25.52 22.80
C GLY A 242 -9.44 25.28 22.53
N ALA A 243 -9.81 24.23 21.79
CA ALA A 243 -11.21 23.82 21.65
C ALA A 243 -11.64 22.97 22.87
N PRO A 244 -12.87 23.16 23.40
CA PRO A 244 -13.39 22.32 24.47
C PRO A 244 -13.56 20.88 23.99
N VAL A 245 -13.35 19.90 24.89
CA VAL A 245 -13.55 18.48 24.57
C VAL A 245 -15.04 18.26 24.27
N PRO A 246 -15.39 17.80 23.05
CA PRO A 246 -16.78 17.54 22.67
C PRO A 246 -17.32 16.30 23.38
N ASP A 247 -18.65 16.15 23.42
CA ASP A 247 -19.30 14.97 24.02
C ASP A 247 -19.13 13.71 23.14
N ASP A 248 -18.76 13.90 21.88
CA ASP A 248 -18.51 12.85 20.90
C ASP A 248 -17.33 13.21 19.97
N ILE A 249 -16.56 12.19 19.58
CA ILE A 249 -15.52 12.30 18.55
C ILE A 249 -15.75 11.27 17.47
N VAL A 250 -15.32 11.56 16.25
CA VAL A 250 -15.31 10.58 15.16
C VAL A 250 -13.87 10.18 14.90
N LEU A 251 -13.54 8.93 15.16
CA LEU A 251 -12.28 8.33 14.74
C LEU A 251 -12.40 7.94 13.27
N VAL A 252 -11.48 8.44 12.46
CA VAL A 252 -11.49 8.26 11.02
C VAL A 252 -10.18 7.59 10.60
N SER A 253 -10.28 6.40 9.99
CA SER A 253 -9.15 5.78 9.29
C SER A 253 -9.10 6.23 7.84
N HIS A 254 -7.91 6.56 7.35
CA HIS A 254 -7.65 6.98 5.99
C HIS A 254 -6.49 6.19 5.36
N ARG A 255 -6.62 5.90 4.06
CA ARG A 255 -5.52 5.45 3.20
C ARG A 255 -5.40 6.41 2.02
N GLY A 256 -4.33 7.20 2.01
CA GLY A 256 -4.19 8.30 1.05
C GLY A 256 -5.34 9.31 1.23
N PRO A 257 -6.01 9.78 0.15
CA PRO A 257 -7.09 10.75 0.24
C PRO A 257 -8.46 10.13 0.63
N VAL A 258 -8.53 8.81 0.81
CA VAL A 258 -9.80 8.10 1.00
C VAL A 258 -10.00 7.75 2.47
N THR A 259 -11.13 8.18 3.02
CA THR A 259 -11.65 7.69 4.30
C THR A 259 -12.20 6.28 4.12
N ILE A 260 -11.72 5.34 4.92
CA ILE A 260 -12.08 3.92 4.81
C ILE A 260 -13.04 3.48 5.93
N SER A 261 -12.87 4.02 7.12
CA SER A 261 -13.72 3.71 8.27
C SER A 261 -13.93 4.92 9.15
N GLU A 262 -15.14 5.05 9.69
CA GLU A 262 -15.51 6.06 10.67
C GLU A 262 -16.20 5.38 11.85
N LEU A 263 -15.74 5.67 13.07
CA LEU A 263 -16.42 5.26 14.29
C LEU A 263 -16.68 6.47 15.16
N LYS A 264 -17.96 6.68 15.48
CA LYS A 264 -18.38 7.67 16.46
C LYS A 264 -18.18 7.11 17.86
N VAL A 265 -17.36 7.80 18.67
CA VAL A 265 -17.05 7.42 20.04
C VAL A 265 -17.65 8.47 20.98
N PRO A 266 -18.58 8.09 21.87
CA PRO A 266 -19.04 8.98 22.93
C PRO A 266 -17.92 9.15 23.97
N LEU A 267 -17.67 10.40 24.39
CA LEU A 267 -16.73 10.71 25.45
C LEU A 267 -17.50 10.86 26.76
N GLU A 268 -17.53 9.81 27.57
CA GLU A 268 -18.08 9.90 28.92
C GLU A 268 -17.20 10.80 29.78
N LYS A 269 -17.74 11.97 30.16
CA LYS A 269 -17.14 12.81 31.19
C LYS A 269 -17.19 12.04 32.51
N LYS A 270 -16.07 11.51 32.99
CA LYS A 270 -15.96 11.01 34.37
C LYS A 270 -16.35 12.16 35.30
N GLN A 271 -17.50 12.05 35.95
CA GLN A 271 -17.85 12.92 37.06
C GLN A 271 -16.78 12.75 38.14
N PRO A 272 -16.16 13.83 38.64
CA PRO A 272 -15.33 13.73 39.82
C PRO A 272 -16.22 13.33 40.99
N GLY A 273 -16.00 12.11 41.50
CA GLY A 273 -16.51 11.66 42.80
C GLY A 273 -15.57 12.09 43.93
#